data_AF-A0A973FTV1-F1
#
_entry.id   AF-A0A973FTV1-F1
#
_cell.length_a   1.000
_cell.length_b   1.000
_cell.length_c   1.000
_cell.angle_alpha   90.00
_cell.angle_beta   90.00
_cell.angle_gamma   90.00
#
_symmetry.space_group_name_H-M   'P 1'
#
loop_
_entity.id
_entity.type
_entity.pdbx_description
1 polymer ?
#
loop_
_entity_poly.entity_id
_entity_poly.type
_entity_poly.pdbx_seq_one_letter_code
_entity_poly.pdbx_strand_id
1 'polypeptide(L)'
;MFNFIKTFLYLISSCRIYVGRRPADVQAPAIILFPFLPGQLNCGFAGLMTCRLSKKDADTAADLTINELWKKVKANGAQTVAKTGSVAGYLNGMDTVQAMNAAVLELKREDAQEFIFFHTERKADLINVAGEMKRFLADEEKWLENQTAVTDSVDMEIINSRILLLKDICWMLEKDILANMQKVLMLTGAEKPALVKPDAFRKYRKFNLLLNALDRLEVRGRDSAGIQLVFELKNKEELQDVVRQIRENGLAEEYQQRTKKSDLLNHSIFISNGRTGSPGGVSVAFTFKTFSIVGELGRNVAELR
;
A
#
# COMPACT_ATOMS: atom_id res chain seq x y z
N MET A 1 23.75 7.03 -6.05
CA MET A 1 23.75 6.48 -7.43
C MET A 1 24.53 5.15 -7.54
N PHE A 2 25.76 5.05 -7.01
CA PHE A 2 26.59 3.83 -7.06
C PHE A 2 25.96 2.57 -6.44
N ASN A 3 25.25 2.71 -5.31
CA ASN A 3 24.56 1.57 -4.68
C ASN A 3 23.38 1.07 -5.51
N PHE A 4 22.64 1.96 -6.18
CA PHE A 4 21.51 1.54 -7.02
C PHE A 4 21.99 0.75 -8.24
N ILE A 5 23.09 1.20 -8.87
CA ILE A 5 23.72 0.50 -9.98
C ILE A 5 24.27 -0.86 -9.53
N LYS A 6 24.92 -0.94 -8.36
CA LYS A 6 25.37 -2.22 -7.79
C LYS A 6 24.22 -3.17 -7.49
N THR A 7 23.16 -2.70 -6.84
CA THR A 7 21.99 -3.53 -6.53
C THR A 7 21.26 -3.97 -7.80
N PHE A 8 21.18 -3.09 -8.81
CA PHE A 8 20.59 -3.40 -10.10
C PHE A 8 21.43 -4.39 -10.92
N LEU A 9 22.75 -4.23 -10.97
CA LEU A 9 23.67 -5.19 -11.59
C LEU A 9 23.66 -6.53 -10.85
N TYR A 10 23.60 -6.50 -9.52
CA TYR A 10 23.45 -7.72 -8.71
C TYR A 10 22.13 -8.41 -9.03
N LEU A 11 21.03 -7.66 -9.11
CA LEU A 11 19.73 -8.19 -9.53
C LEU A 11 19.82 -8.82 -10.93
N ILE A 12 20.41 -8.15 -11.92
CA ILE A 12 20.56 -8.70 -13.28
C ILE A 12 21.42 -9.97 -13.29
N SER A 13 22.53 -9.99 -12.54
CA SER A 13 23.46 -11.13 -12.51
C SER A 13 22.93 -12.34 -11.72
N SER A 14 22.06 -12.11 -10.73
CA SER A 14 21.51 -13.17 -9.86
C SER A 14 20.08 -13.57 -10.19
N CYS A 15 19.33 -12.73 -10.92
CA CYS A 15 17.93 -12.97 -11.25
C CYS A 15 17.82 -13.94 -12.43
N ARG A 16 17.23 -15.11 -12.15
CA ARG A 16 16.98 -16.12 -13.18
C ARG A 16 15.67 -15.82 -13.90
N ILE A 17 15.70 -15.82 -15.23
CA ILE A 17 14.50 -15.66 -16.05
C ILE A 17 13.95 -17.04 -16.41
N TYR A 18 12.68 -17.27 -16.11
CA TYR A 18 11.95 -18.50 -16.44
C TYR A 18 10.75 -18.18 -17.33
N VAL A 19 10.33 -19.15 -18.13
CA VAL A 19 9.08 -19.07 -18.91
C VAL A 19 8.12 -20.15 -18.42
N GLY A 20 6.88 -19.76 -18.09
CA GLY A 20 5.78 -20.69 -17.76
C GLY A 20 5.99 -21.54 -16.50
N ARG A 21 6.90 -21.16 -15.59
CA ARG A 21 7.15 -21.90 -14.34
C ARG A 21 6.18 -21.49 -13.23
N ARG A 22 5.82 -22.44 -12.35
CA ARG A 22 5.03 -22.12 -11.16
C ARG A 22 5.89 -21.32 -10.17
N PRO A 23 5.42 -20.18 -9.62
CA PRO A 23 6.20 -19.39 -8.67
C PRO A 23 6.63 -20.13 -7.40
N ALA A 24 5.90 -21.19 -6.99
CA ALA A 24 6.27 -22.01 -5.83
C ALA A 24 7.53 -22.87 -6.07
N ASP A 25 7.85 -23.18 -7.33
CA ASP A 25 8.93 -24.09 -7.69
C ASP A 25 10.24 -23.34 -8.04
N VAL A 26 10.28 -22.02 -7.84
CA VAL A 26 11.36 -21.14 -8.27
C VAL A 26 12.02 -20.46 -7.08
N GLN A 27 13.35 -20.53 -7.01
CA GLN A 27 14.14 -19.78 -6.02
C GLN A 27 14.30 -18.32 -6.42
N ALA A 28 14.10 -17.40 -5.47
CA ALA A 28 14.31 -15.97 -5.66
C ALA A 28 15.82 -15.61 -5.64
N PRO A 29 16.26 -14.56 -6.34
CA PRO A 29 15.48 -13.68 -7.22
C PRO A 29 15.19 -14.31 -8.60
N ALA A 30 13.96 -14.16 -9.09
CA ALA A 30 13.56 -14.69 -10.39
C ALA A 30 12.45 -13.88 -11.06
N ILE A 31 12.50 -13.77 -12.39
CA ILE A 31 11.43 -13.24 -13.23
C ILE A 31 10.80 -14.41 -13.97
N ILE A 32 9.49 -14.58 -13.85
CA ILE A 32 8.74 -15.61 -14.56
C ILE A 32 7.87 -14.91 -15.60
N LEU A 33 8.18 -15.15 -16.88
CA LEU A 33 7.37 -14.70 -17.99
C LEU A 33 6.35 -15.78 -18.34
N PHE A 34 5.09 -15.41 -18.49
CA PHE A 34 4.09 -16.32 -19.03
C PHE A 34 4.04 -16.17 -20.55
N PRO A 35 3.81 -17.26 -21.29
CA PRO A 35 3.90 -17.25 -22.75
C PRO A 35 2.98 -16.18 -23.35
N PHE A 36 3.57 -15.33 -24.18
CA PHE A 36 2.84 -14.47 -25.11
C PHE A 36 2.38 -15.35 -26.28
N LEU A 37 1.07 -15.40 -26.55
CA LEU A 37 0.47 -16.18 -27.62
C LEU A 37 0.08 -15.23 -28.77
N PRO A 38 0.90 -15.11 -29.84
CA PRO A 38 0.60 -14.22 -30.96
C PRO A 38 -0.72 -14.61 -31.65
N GLY A 39 -1.54 -13.63 -32.01
CA GLY A 39 -2.82 -13.88 -32.70
C GLY A 39 -3.96 -14.34 -31.78
N GLN A 40 -3.73 -14.47 -30.47
CA GLN A 40 -4.78 -14.77 -29.50
C GLN A 40 -5.13 -13.50 -28.70
N LEU A 41 -6.29 -12.90 -29.01
CA LEU A 41 -6.91 -11.88 -28.17
C LEU A 41 -7.66 -12.58 -27.04
N ASN A 42 -7.05 -12.68 -25.85
CA ASN A 42 -7.79 -13.11 -24.66
C ASN A 42 -8.76 -11.99 -24.25
N CYS A 43 -10.04 -12.28 -24.11
CA CYS A 43 -10.95 -11.40 -23.39
C CYS A 43 -10.64 -11.51 -21.88
N GLY A 44 -10.09 -10.44 -21.29
CA GLY A 44 -9.73 -10.40 -19.86
C GLY A 44 -8.22 -10.44 -19.58
N PHE A 45 -7.89 -10.38 -18.28
CA PHE A 45 -6.56 -10.38 -17.63
C PHE A 45 -5.34 -10.08 -18.53
N ALA A 46 -4.91 -8.82 -18.57
CA ALA A 46 -3.75 -8.37 -19.36
C ALA A 46 -2.38 -8.76 -18.75
N GLY A 47 -2.33 -9.18 -17.48
CA GLY A 47 -1.11 -9.66 -16.82
C GLY A 47 -1.23 -9.74 -15.31
N LEU A 48 -0.45 -10.62 -14.67
CA LEU A 48 -0.35 -10.74 -13.22
C LEU A 48 1.11 -10.58 -12.82
N MET A 49 1.43 -9.51 -12.09
CA MET A 49 2.76 -9.28 -11.52
C MET A 49 2.74 -9.67 -10.04
N THR A 50 3.56 -10.65 -9.67
CA THR A 50 3.82 -10.99 -8.26
C THR A 50 5.29 -10.72 -7.96
N CYS A 51 5.56 -9.78 -7.04
CA CYS A 51 6.90 -9.53 -6.54
C CYS A 51 7.09 -10.24 -5.20
N ARG A 52 8.03 -11.18 -5.12
CA ARG A 52 8.44 -11.84 -3.86
C ARG A 52 9.76 -11.25 -3.41
N LEU A 53 9.70 -10.34 -2.44
CA LEU A 53 10.88 -9.75 -1.81
C LEU A 53 11.33 -10.61 -0.63
N SER A 54 12.62 -10.55 -0.29
CA SER A 54 13.15 -11.18 0.92
C SER A 54 12.38 -10.69 2.15
N LYS A 55 11.92 -11.61 2.99
CA LYS A 55 11.37 -11.24 4.30
C LYS A 55 12.46 -10.54 5.11
N LYS A 56 12.19 -9.32 5.51
CA LYS A 56 12.96 -8.58 6.51
C LYS A 56 12.16 -8.64 7.82
N ASP A 57 12.84 -8.56 8.95
CA ASP A 57 12.18 -8.64 10.26
C ASP A 57 11.08 -7.58 10.39
N ALA A 58 10.02 -7.95 11.12
CA ALA A 58 8.82 -7.13 11.30
C ALA A 58 9.04 -5.94 12.24
N ASP A 59 10.10 -5.97 13.05
CA ASP A 59 10.52 -4.81 13.83
C ASP A 59 11.13 -3.78 12.88
N THR A 60 10.42 -2.67 12.71
CA THR A 60 10.88 -1.55 11.92
C THR A 60 11.48 -0.48 12.83
N ALA A 61 12.75 -0.16 12.61
CA ALA A 61 13.39 1.02 13.18
C ALA A 61 13.16 2.28 12.30
N ALA A 62 12.37 2.17 11.23
CA ALA A 62 12.25 3.24 10.24
C ALA A 62 11.56 4.50 10.80
N ASP A 63 10.58 4.34 11.67
CA ASP A 63 9.92 5.46 12.36
C ASP A 63 10.84 6.14 13.38
N LEU A 64 11.66 5.36 14.10
CA LEU A 64 12.71 5.93 14.96
C LEU A 64 13.75 6.70 14.14
N THR A 65 14.16 6.14 12.99
CA THR A 65 15.08 6.78 12.06
C THR A 65 14.50 8.09 11.51
N ILE A 66 13.20 8.11 11.17
CA ILE A 66 12.49 9.33 10.77
C ILE A 66 12.55 10.37 11.89
N ASN A 67 12.28 9.98 13.13
CA ASN A 67 12.34 10.90 14.28
C ASN A 67 13.75 11.47 14.49
N GLU A 68 14.80 10.66 14.36
CA GLU A 68 16.20 11.11 14.50
C GLU A 68 16.64 12.04 13.36
N LEU A 69 16.32 11.68 12.12
CA LEU A 69 16.63 12.51 10.95
C LEU A 69 15.82 13.81 10.99
N TRP A 70 14.57 13.77 11.43
CA TRP A 70 13.73 14.96 11.60
C TRP A 70 14.35 15.97 12.55
N LYS A 71 14.91 15.53 13.69
CA LYS A 71 15.63 16.42 14.63
C LYS A 71 16.78 17.16 13.94
N LYS A 72 17.53 16.48 13.07
CA LYS A 72 18.63 17.08 12.31
C LYS A 72 18.12 18.08 11.26
N VAL A 73 17.06 17.72 10.54
CA VAL A 73 16.42 18.60 9.54
C VAL A 73 15.91 19.88 10.20
N LYS A 74 15.15 19.75 11.29
CA LYS A 74 14.56 20.85 12.06
C LYS A 74 15.60 21.83 12.61
N ALA A 75 16.77 21.34 13.02
CA ALA A 75 17.87 22.18 13.51
C ALA A 75 18.57 23.00 12.39
N ASN A 76 18.37 22.64 11.12
CA ASN A 76 19.08 23.20 9.97
C ASN A 76 18.11 23.82 8.94
N GLY A 77 17.05 24.47 9.40
CA GLY A 77 16.12 25.22 8.54
C GLY A 77 16.69 26.52 7.99
N ALA A 78 15.85 27.30 7.32
CA ALA A 78 16.19 28.54 6.64
C ALA A 78 16.89 29.57 7.56
N GLN A 79 16.49 29.62 8.83
CA GLN A 79 17.11 30.52 9.82
C GLN A 79 18.60 30.21 10.03
N THR A 80 19.01 28.95 9.90
CA THR A 80 20.41 28.52 10.02
C THR A 80 21.21 28.93 8.77
N VAL A 81 20.60 28.85 7.58
CA VAL A 81 21.19 29.35 6.33
C VAL A 81 21.41 30.86 6.41
N ALA A 82 20.42 31.62 6.89
CA ALA A 82 20.54 33.07 7.06
C ALA A 82 21.67 33.48 8.03
N LYS A 83 21.99 32.64 9.02
CA LYS A 83 23.07 32.89 10.00
C LYS A 83 24.46 32.46 9.51
N THR A 84 24.53 31.37 8.74
CA THR A 84 25.80 30.75 8.34
C THR A 84 26.24 31.12 6.93
N GLY A 85 25.32 31.62 6.10
CA GLY A 85 25.56 31.92 4.68
C GLY A 85 25.78 30.69 3.82
N SER A 86 25.61 29.47 4.35
CA SER A 86 25.87 28.22 3.63
C SER A 86 24.59 27.45 3.32
N VAL A 87 24.24 27.38 2.04
CA VAL A 87 23.09 26.60 1.55
C VAL A 87 23.38 25.09 1.56
N ALA A 88 24.66 24.70 1.51
CA ALA A 88 25.06 23.30 1.54
C ALA A 88 24.50 22.56 2.77
N GLY A 89 24.47 23.22 3.94
CA GLY A 89 23.95 22.67 5.20
C GLY A 89 22.43 22.69 5.36
N TYR A 90 21.68 23.31 4.43
CA TYR A 90 20.23 23.42 4.50
C TYR A 90 19.53 22.04 4.63
N LEU A 91 18.62 21.88 5.60
CA LEU A 91 17.97 20.62 5.97
C LEU A 91 18.96 19.49 6.33
N ASN A 92 20.15 19.87 6.82
CA ASN A 92 21.26 18.96 7.12
C ASN A 92 21.78 18.21 5.88
N GLY A 93 21.63 18.80 4.69
CA GLY A 93 22.12 18.26 3.43
C GLY A 93 21.18 17.24 2.77
N MET A 94 21.38 17.04 1.46
CA MET A 94 20.53 16.15 0.64
C MET A 94 20.55 14.70 1.12
N ASP A 95 21.69 14.21 1.60
CA ASP A 95 21.82 12.83 2.11
C ASP A 95 20.88 12.55 3.28
N THR A 96 20.66 13.54 4.15
CA THR A 96 19.72 13.43 5.28
C THR A 96 18.28 13.29 4.76
N VAL A 97 17.89 14.14 3.81
CA VAL A 97 16.54 14.12 3.22
C VAL A 97 16.31 12.83 2.43
N GLN A 98 17.32 12.34 1.71
CA GLN A 98 17.27 11.05 1.00
C GLN A 98 17.18 9.85 1.97
N ALA A 99 17.92 9.87 3.07
CA ALA A 99 17.81 8.85 4.11
C ALA A 99 16.41 8.84 4.75
N MET A 100 15.83 10.03 4.96
CA MET A 100 14.46 10.16 5.47
C MET A 100 13.44 9.62 4.47
N ASN A 101 13.62 9.90 3.19
CA ASN A 101 12.81 9.32 2.11
C ASN A 101 12.89 7.78 2.12
N ALA A 102 14.09 7.21 2.22
CA ALA A 102 14.27 5.77 2.29
C ALA A 102 13.55 5.16 3.51
N ALA A 103 13.61 5.81 4.68
CA ALA A 103 12.91 5.35 5.88
C ALA A 103 11.37 5.41 5.70
N VAL A 104 10.83 6.46 5.07
CA VAL A 104 9.39 6.53 4.75
C VAL A 104 8.97 5.45 3.75
N LEU A 105 9.81 5.13 2.76
CA LEU A 105 9.54 4.02 1.84
C LEU A 105 9.54 2.66 2.54
N GLU A 106 10.41 2.44 3.53
CA GLU A 106 10.37 1.23 4.37
C GLU A 106 9.06 1.12 5.16
N LEU A 107 8.53 2.25 5.67
CA LEU A 107 7.21 2.28 6.33
C LEU A 107 6.03 1.97 5.39
N LYS A 108 6.22 1.94 4.07
CA LYS A 108 5.16 1.49 3.13
C LYS A 108 5.00 -0.03 3.09
N ARG A 109 5.91 -0.80 3.68
CA ARG A 109 5.82 -2.27 3.75
C ARG A 109 4.63 -2.73 4.58
N GLU A 110 4.07 -3.89 4.23
CA GLU A 110 2.90 -4.45 4.92
C GLU A 110 3.16 -4.72 6.40
N ASP A 111 4.29 -5.34 6.71
CA ASP A 111 4.70 -5.68 8.07
C ASP A 111 5.07 -4.45 8.91
N ALA A 112 5.71 -3.44 8.30
CA ALA A 112 6.00 -2.17 8.98
C ALA A 112 4.70 -1.44 9.37
N GLN A 113 3.72 -1.38 8.47
CA GLN A 113 2.43 -0.76 8.79
C GLN A 113 1.63 -1.58 9.80
N GLU A 114 1.70 -2.91 9.75
CA GLU A 114 1.11 -3.79 10.76
C GLU A 114 1.70 -3.49 12.14
N PHE A 115 3.03 -3.44 12.25
CA PHE A 115 3.71 -3.09 13.50
C PHE A 115 3.25 -1.73 14.04
N ILE A 116 3.30 -0.68 13.23
CA ILE A 116 2.91 0.69 13.65
C ILE A 116 1.40 0.77 13.98
N PHE A 117 0.54 0.03 13.28
CA PHE A 117 -0.90 0.03 13.54
C PHE A 117 -1.23 -0.43 14.96
N PHE A 118 -0.52 -1.45 15.47
CA PHE A 118 -0.72 -2.01 16.81
C PHE A 118 0.05 -1.28 17.92
N HIS A 119 1.10 -0.52 17.60
CA HIS A 119 1.89 0.25 18.57
C HIS A 119 1.43 1.71 18.64
N THR A 120 0.46 2.00 19.52
CA THR A 120 -0.18 3.32 19.60
C THR A 120 0.80 4.46 19.91
N GLU A 121 1.80 4.24 20.78
CA GLU A 121 2.82 5.24 21.11
C GLU A 121 3.69 5.59 19.90
N ARG A 122 4.25 4.56 19.23
CA ARG A 122 5.05 4.73 18.00
C ARG A 122 4.27 5.45 16.90
N LYS A 123 2.98 5.12 16.76
CA LYS A 123 2.07 5.80 15.84
C LYS A 123 1.84 7.26 16.23
N ALA A 124 1.64 7.56 17.51
CA ALA A 124 1.44 8.93 17.99
C ALA A 124 2.69 9.80 17.74
N ASP A 125 3.88 9.26 17.96
CA ASP A 125 5.14 9.94 17.65
C ASP A 125 5.25 10.28 16.16
N LEU A 126 4.90 9.35 15.27
CA LEU A 126 4.87 9.62 13.83
C LEU A 126 3.84 10.68 13.44
N ILE A 127 2.66 10.69 14.07
CA ILE A 127 1.64 11.73 13.85
C ILE A 127 2.19 13.10 14.27
N ASN A 128 2.87 13.16 15.42
CA ASN A 128 3.48 14.38 15.92
C ASN A 128 4.56 14.88 14.96
N VAL A 129 5.46 14.00 14.49
CA VAL A 129 6.50 14.37 13.53
C VAL A 129 5.91 14.83 12.20
N ALA A 130 4.90 14.14 11.65
CA ALA A 130 4.23 14.59 10.43
C ALA A 130 3.60 15.99 10.59
N GLY A 131 2.96 16.25 11.74
CA GLY A 131 2.39 17.55 12.06
C GLY A 131 3.45 18.65 12.23
N GLU A 132 4.60 18.33 12.85
CA GLU A 132 5.73 19.25 12.94
C GLU A 132 6.34 19.55 11.56
N MET A 133 6.56 18.53 10.74
CA MET A 133 7.09 18.67 9.37
C MET A 133 6.22 19.60 8.54
N LYS A 134 4.90 19.45 8.62
CA LYS A 134 3.96 20.29 7.88
C LYS A 134 4.04 21.77 8.30
N ARG A 135 4.12 22.06 9.60
CA ARG A 135 4.26 23.44 10.09
C ARG A 135 5.59 24.04 9.67
N PHE A 136 6.67 23.28 9.85
CA PHE A 136 8.01 23.69 9.42
C PHE A 136 8.06 23.98 7.92
N LEU A 137 7.51 23.11 7.08
CA LEU A 137 7.44 23.34 5.62
C LEU A 137 6.71 24.64 5.28
N ALA A 138 5.61 24.96 5.95
CA ALA A 138 4.89 26.22 5.74
C ALA A 138 5.73 27.44 6.15
N ASP A 139 6.50 27.35 7.24
CA ASP A 139 7.41 28.41 7.67
C ASP A 139 8.57 28.61 6.69
N GLU A 140 9.12 27.52 6.15
CA GLU A 140 10.19 27.53 5.14
C GLU A 140 9.70 28.09 3.79
N GLU A 141 8.51 27.71 3.34
CA GLU A 141 7.88 28.27 2.14
C GLU A 141 7.64 29.78 2.29
N LYS A 142 7.11 30.21 3.45
CA LYS A 142 6.93 31.63 3.74
C LYS A 142 8.27 32.38 3.77
N TRP A 143 9.33 31.78 4.31
CA TRP A 143 10.65 32.39 4.28
C TRP A 143 11.15 32.56 2.85
N LEU A 144 10.96 31.57 1.98
CA LEU A 144 11.32 31.64 0.57
C LEU A 144 10.55 32.71 -0.19
N GLU A 145 9.25 32.84 0.05
CA GLU A 145 8.43 33.89 -0.59
C GLU A 145 8.89 35.32 -0.19
N ASN A 146 9.43 35.48 1.02
CA ASN A 146 9.89 36.78 1.52
C ASN A 146 11.34 37.11 1.11
N GLN A 147 12.08 36.17 0.52
CA GLN A 147 13.40 36.42 -0.04
C GLN A 147 13.27 37.29 -1.30
N THR A 148 13.41 38.60 -1.12
CA THR A 148 13.21 39.63 -2.17
C THR A 148 14.48 40.01 -2.94
N ALA A 149 15.62 39.40 -2.61
CA ALA A 149 16.93 39.76 -3.17
C ALA A 149 17.66 38.54 -3.72
N VAL A 150 18.23 38.73 -4.91
CA VAL A 150 19.10 37.85 -5.71
C VAL A 150 19.89 36.83 -4.87
N THR A 151 19.29 35.67 -4.60
CA THR A 151 20.02 34.44 -4.30
C THR A 151 20.60 33.91 -5.60
N ASP A 152 21.82 33.37 -5.54
CA ASP A 152 22.42 32.65 -6.67
C ASP A 152 21.43 31.58 -7.16
N SER A 153 21.26 31.46 -8.48
CA SER A 153 20.29 30.53 -9.07
C SER A 153 20.57 29.09 -8.64
N VAL A 154 21.86 28.76 -8.43
CA VAL A 154 22.31 27.45 -7.95
C VAL A 154 21.84 27.18 -6.52
N ASP A 155 21.94 28.18 -5.65
CA ASP A 155 21.51 28.07 -4.25
C ASP A 155 19.99 27.89 -4.14
N MET A 156 19.21 28.62 -4.97
CA MET A 156 17.76 28.44 -5.05
C MET A 156 17.36 27.06 -5.55
N GLU A 157 18.08 26.51 -6.53
CA GLU A 157 17.83 25.14 -7.02
C GLU A 157 18.09 24.09 -5.93
N ILE A 158 19.16 24.28 -5.13
CA ILE A 158 19.47 23.39 -4.00
C ILE A 158 18.37 23.45 -2.94
N ILE A 159 17.89 24.63 -2.57
CA ILE A 159 16.83 24.79 -1.57
C ILE A 159 15.52 24.18 -2.08
N ASN A 160 15.10 24.54 -3.30
CA ASN A 160 13.86 24.07 -3.89
C ASN A 160 13.82 22.54 -4.04
N SER A 161 14.89 21.93 -4.54
CA SER A 161 14.95 20.47 -4.70
C SER A 161 14.82 19.73 -3.37
N ARG A 162 15.42 20.24 -2.28
CA ARG A 162 15.32 19.64 -0.95
C ARG A 162 13.94 19.85 -0.32
N ILE A 163 13.34 21.04 -0.46
CA ILE A 163 11.97 21.29 0.02
C ILE A 163 10.97 20.41 -0.72
N LEU A 164 11.07 20.30 -2.05
CA LEU A 164 10.20 19.43 -2.85
C LEU A 164 10.26 17.99 -2.35
N LEU A 165 11.46 17.45 -2.14
CA LEU A 165 11.60 16.11 -1.59
C LEU A 165 11.03 16.01 -0.17
N LEU A 166 11.24 17.00 0.69
CA LEU A 166 10.68 17.00 2.05
C LEU A 166 9.14 17.07 2.04
N LYS A 167 8.54 17.81 1.09
CA LYS A 167 7.10 17.85 0.85
C LYS A 167 6.57 16.49 0.42
N ASP A 168 7.27 15.81 -0.49
CA ASP A 168 6.90 14.45 -0.90
C ASP A 168 6.96 13.47 0.28
N ILE A 169 8.01 13.55 1.10
CA ILE A 169 8.15 12.73 2.32
C ILE A 169 7.00 13.00 3.28
N CYS A 170 6.70 14.27 3.56
CA CYS A 170 5.59 14.66 4.43
C CYS A 170 4.25 14.15 3.89
N TRP A 171 4.02 14.28 2.58
CA TRP A 171 2.81 13.82 1.92
C TRP A 171 2.69 12.29 2.00
N MET A 172 3.77 11.53 1.75
CA MET A 172 3.76 10.08 1.87
C MET A 172 3.47 9.63 3.30
N LEU A 173 4.09 10.29 4.29
CA LEU A 173 3.85 9.96 5.69
C LEU A 173 2.39 10.23 6.09
N GLU A 174 1.84 11.39 5.73
CA GLU A 174 0.45 11.75 6.06
C GLU A 174 -0.58 10.92 5.28
N LYS A 175 -0.45 10.85 3.95
CA LYS A 175 -1.49 10.35 3.05
C LYS A 175 -1.35 8.86 2.75
N ASP A 176 -0.14 8.37 2.52
CA ASP A 176 0.07 6.96 2.16
C ASP A 176 0.14 6.04 3.39
N ILE A 177 0.58 6.56 4.53
CA ILE A 177 0.81 5.77 5.74
C ILE A 177 -0.26 6.09 6.80
N LEU A 178 -0.21 7.27 7.41
CA LEU A 178 -1.01 7.59 8.60
C LEU A 178 -2.52 7.63 8.31
N ALA A 179 -2.94 8.31 7.24
CA ALA A 179 -4.35 8.37 6.85
C ALA A 179 -4.92 6.98 6.51
N ASN A 180 -4.10 6.10 5.91
CA ASN A 180 -4.52 4.75 5.57
C ASN A 180 -4.67 3.85 6.80
N MET A 181 -3.91 4.06 7.87
CA MET A 181 -4.13 3.32 9.13
C MET A 181 -5.53 3.59 9.70
N GLN A 182 -5.98 4.85 9.68
CA GLN A 182 -7.33 5.19 10.13
C GLN A 182 -8.41 4.57 9.23
N LYS A 183 -8.24 4.63 7.90
CA LYS A 183 -9.16 3.98 6.96
C LYS A 183 -9.25 2.47 7.19
N VAL A 184 -8.12 1.80 7.43
CA VAL A 184 -8.10 0.36 7.74
C VAL A 184 -8.86 0.07 9.03
N LEU A 185 -8.68 0.88 10.09
CA LEU A 185 -9.45 0.72 11.32
C LEU A 185 -10.96 0.88 11.06
N MET A 186 -11.37 1.89 10.30
CA MET A 186 -12.79 2.09 9.94
C MET A 186 -13.36 0.90 9.16
N LEU A 187 -12.62 0.35 8.20
CA LEU A 187 -13.05 -0.84 7.43
C LEU A 187 -13.22 -2.09 8.30
N THR A 188 -12.49 -2.19 9.41
CA THR A 188 -12.62 -3.33 10.34
C THR A 188 -13.88 -3.24 11.21
N GLY A 189 -14.48 -2.05 11.34
CA GLY A 189 -15.59 -1.79 12.28
C GLY A 189 -15.19 -1.85 13.76
N ALA A 190 -13.90 -2.05 14.08
CA ALA A 190 -13.42 -2.10 15.44
C ALA A 190 -13.25 -0.69 16.04
N GLU A 191 -13.61 -0.52 17.31
CA GLU A 191 -13.41 0.75 18.02
C GLU A 191 -11.93 1.09 18.21
N LYS A 192 -11.07 0.08 18.36
CA LYS A 192 -9.65 0.23 18.69
C LYS A 192 -8.79 -0.76 17.90
N PRO A 193 -7.55 -0.37 17.52
CA PRO A 193 -6.61 -1.26 16.84
C PRO A 193 -6.37 -2.59 17.56
N ALA A 194 -6.34 -2.60 18.89
CA ALA A 194 -6.10 -3.79 19.70
C ALA A 194 -7.16 -4.90 19.55
N LEU A 195 -8.36 -4.56 19.04
CA LEU A 195 -9.43 -5.52 18.80
C LEU A 195 -9.34 -6.18 17.41
N VAL A 196 -8.45 -5.68 16.54
CA VAL A 196 -8.26 -6.19 15.18
C VAL A 196 -7.25 -7.33 15.21
N LYS A 197 -7.59 -8.49 14.61
CA LYS A 197 -6.63 -9.59 14.45
C LYS A 197 -5.55 -9.22 13.42
N PRO A 198 -4.26 -9.56 13.64
CA PRO A 198 -3.18 -9.25 12.68
C PRO A 198 -3.44 -9.74 11.24
N ASP A 199 -3.95 -10.96 11.08
CA ASP A 199 -4.30 -11.49 9.75
C ASP A 199 -5.46 -10.74 9.09
N ALA A 200 -6.40 -10.23 9.89
CA ALA A 200 -7.48 -9.38 9.40
C ALA A 200 -6.94 -8.02 8.96
N PHE A 201 -6.03 -7.40 9.73
CA PHE A 201 -5.36 -6.16 9.34
C PHE A 201 -4.74 -6.25 7.95
N ARG A 202 -3.98 -7.33 7.66
CA ARG A 202 -3.36 -7.52 6.34
C ARG A 202 -4.38 -7.56 5.20
N LYS A 203 -5.54 -8.18 5.43
CA LYS A 203 -6.63 -8.25 4.43
C LYS A 203 -7.29 -6.88 4.25
N TYR A 204 -7.64 -6.19 5.34
CA TYR A 204 -8.23 -4.85 5.27
C TYR A 204 -7.28 -3.80 4.70
N ARG A 205 -5.98 -3.91 4.95
CA ARG A 205 -4.95 -3.08 4.33
C ARG A 205 -4.95 -3.24 2.80
N LYS A 206 -4.94 -4.49 2.31
CA LYS A 206 -5.02 -4.76 0.86
C LYS A 206 -6.33 -4.25 0.25
N PHE A 207 -7.43 -4.42 0.98
CA PHE A 207 -8.73 -3.91 0.56
C PHE A 207 -8.74 -2.37 0.50
N ASN A 208 -8.22 -1.68 1.51
CA ASN A 208 -8.05 -0.23 1.50
C ASN A 208 -7.16 0.26 0.34
N LEU A 209 -6.06 -0.44 0.04
CA LEU A 209 -5.22 -0.13 -1.11
C LEU A 209 -5.97 -0.29 -2.43
N LEU A 210 -6.79 -1.34 -2.57
CA LEU A 210 -7.68 -1.51 -3.71
C LEU A 210 -8.67 -0.35 -3.83
N LEU A 211 -9.35 0.02 -2.75
CA LEU A 211 -10.31 1.13 -2.74
C LEU A 211 -9.66 2.47 -3.12
N ASN A 212 -8.46 2.76 -2.60
CA ASN A 212 -7.70 3.96 -2.99
C ASN A 212 -7.30 3.94 -4.47
N ALA A 213 -7.14 2.76 -5.08
CA ALA A 213 -6.79 2.62 -6.49
C ALA A 213 -8.02 2.69 -7.41
N LEU A 214 -9.23 2.48 -6.90
CA LEU A 214 -10.46 2.56 -7.69
C LEU A 214 -10.66 3.95 -8.31
N ASP A 215 -10.21 5.02 -7.64
CA ASP A 215 -10.29 6.40 -8.17
C ASP A 215 -9.50 6.62 -9.47
N ARG A 216 -8.59 5.70 -9.79
CA ARG A 216 -7.80 5.71 -11.04
C ARG A 216 -8.38 4.79 -12.10
N LEU A 217 -9.44 4.04 -11.78
CA LEU A 217 -10.14 3.18 -12.71
C LEU A 217 -11.32 3.92 -13.32
N GLU A 218 -11.39 3.90 -14.64
CA GLU A 218 -12.53 4.39 -15.38
C GLU A 218 -13.25 3.21 -16.01
N VAL A 219 -14.52 3.00 -15.63
CA VAL A 219 -15.38 1.99 -16.25
C VAL A 219 -16.41 2.73 -17.09
N ARG A 220 -16.35 2.54 -18.41
CA ARG A 220 -17.20 3.24 -19.38
C ARG A 220 -18.30 2.33 -19.92
N GLY A 221 -19.37 2.95 -20.42
CA GLY A 221 -20.43 2.23 -21.12
C GLY A 221 -21.29 1.36 -20.21
N ARG A 222 -21.70 0.19 -20.70
CA ARG A 222 -22.56 -0.78 -19.98
C ARG A 222 -21.76 -1.80 -19.16
N ASP A 223 -20.48 -1.53 -18.95
CA ASP A 223 -19.58 -2.46 -18.28
C ASP A 223 -19.85 -2.52 -16.78
N SER A 224 -19.82 -3.72 -16.22
CA SER A 224 -19.92 -3.95 -14.78
C SER A 224 -18.55 -3.83 -14.11
N ALA A 225 -18.51 -3.28 -12.90
CA ALA A 225 -17.34 -3.31 -12.04
C ALA A 225 -17.62 -4.18 -10.81
N GLY A 226 -16.57 -4.72 -10.19
CA GLY A 226 -16.75 -5.52 -8.99
C GLY A 226 -15.47 -5.75 -8.20
N ILE A 227 -15.65 -6.11 -6.95
CA ILE A 227 -14.61 -6.54 -6.03
C ILE A 227 -14.91 -7.97 -5.61
N GLN A 228 -13.89 -8.82 -5.64
CA GLN A 228 -13.98 -10.18 -5.12
C GLN A 228 -12.98 -10.37 -3.99
N LEU A 229 -13.48 -10.82 -2.84
CA LEU A 229 -12.67 -11.17 -1.68
C LEU A 229 -12.56 -12.69 -1.60
N VAL A 230 -11.34 -13.21 -1.72
CA VAL A 230 -11.06 -14.66 -1.69
C VAL A 230 -10.33 -15.03 -0.41
N PHE A 231 -10.86 -16.04 0.26
CA PHE A 231 -10.33 -16.66 1.47
C PHE A 231 -9.99 -18.11 1.19
N GLU A 232 -8.84 -18.55 1.66
CA GLU A 232 -8.45 -19.96 1.66
C GLU A 232 -8.54 -20.48 3.09
N LEU A 233 -9.31 -21.55 3.25
CA LEU A 233 -9.48 -22.24 4.53
C LEU A 233 -8.42 -23.34 4.66
N LYS A 234 -7.94 -23.56 5.88
CA LYS A 234 -6.86 -24.53 6.13
C LYS A 234 -7.35 -25.96 5.94
N ASN A 235 -8.57 -26.23 6.39
CA ASN A 235 -9.21 -27.54 6.28
C ASN A 235 -10.72 -27.39 5.99
N LYS A 236 -11.37 -28.52 5.73
CA LYS A 236 -12.81 -28.58 5.45
C LYS A 236 -13.67 -28.46 6.71
N GLU A 237 -13.12 -28.81 7.86
CA GLU A 237 -13.82 -28.76 9.16
C GLU A 237 -14.13 -27.31 9.56
N GLU A 238 -13.21 -26.38 9.32
CA GLU A 238 -13.42 -24.94 9.53
C GLU A 238 -14.65 -24.43 8.77
N LEU A 239 -14.89 -24.90 7.53
CA LEU A 239 -16.08 -24.51 6.78
C LEU A 239 -17.37 -25.03 7.45
N GLN A 240 -17.35 -26.24 7.98
CA GLN A 240 -18.52 -26.83 8.65
C GLN A 240 -18.90 -26.02 9.90
N ASP A 241 -17.90 -25.62 10.70
CA ASP A 241 -18.11 -24.76 11.86
C ASP A 241 -18.65 -23.37 11.48
N VAL A 242 -18.12 -22.76 10.41
CA VAL A 242 -18.62 -21.48 9.89
C VAL A 242 -20.08 -21.61 9.45
N VAL A 243 -20.42 -22.67 8.70
CA VAL A 243 -21.79 -22.93 8.25
C VAL A 243 -22.73 -23.19 9.43
N ARG A 244 -22.27 -23.87 10.49
CA ARG A 244 -23.05 -24.03 11.72
C ARG A 244 -23.37 -22.67 12.34
N GLN A 245 -22.37 -21.81 12.52
CA GLN A 245 -22.57 -20.47 13.08
C GLN A 245 -23.49 -19.60 12.22
N ILE A 246 -23.40 -19.69 10.89
CA ILE A 246 -24.31 -18.99 9.98
C ILE A 246 -25.77 -19.41 10.23
N ARG A 247 -26.03 -20.70 10.46
CA ARG A 247 -27.38 -21.19 10.79
C ARG A 247 -27.85 -20.73 12.16
N GLU A 248 -26.98 -20.82 13.16
CA GLU A 248 -27.28 -20.38 14.54
C GLU A 248 -27.62 -18.88 14.61
N ASN A 249 -27.02 -18.07 13.74
CA ASN A 249 -27.31 -16.64 13.60
C ASN A 249 -28.53 -16.33 12.70
N GLY A 250 -29.29 -17.34 12.26
CA GLY A 250 -30.50 -17.14 11.45
C GLY A 250 -30.25 -16.77 9.98
N LEU A 251 -29.01 -16.87 9.48
CA LEU A 251 -28.62 -16.46 8.12
C LEU A 251 -28.64 -17.63 7.10
N ALA A 252 -29.30 -18.74 7.45
CA ALA A 252 -29.26 -19.98 6.67
C ALA A 252 -29.84 -19.82 5.25
N GLU A 253 -31.00 -19.16 5.13
CA GLU A 253 -31.67 -18.95 3.84
C GLU A 253 -30.87 -18.03 2.93
N GLU A 254 -30.38 -16.90 3.47
CA GLU A 254 -29.55 -15.96 2.71
C GLU A 254 -28.26 -16.63 2.23
N TYR A 255 -27.59 -17.40 3.09
CA TYR A 255 -26.41 -18.17 2.71
C TYR A 255 -26.71 -19.17 1.59
N GLN A 256 -27.82 -19.91 1.68
CA GLN A 256 -28.21 -20.88 0.64
C GLN A 256 -28.51 -20.18 -0.70
N GLN A 257 -29.19 -19.04 -0.68
CA GLN A 257 -29.45 -18.25 -1.89
C GLN A 257 -28.14 -17.74 -2.50
N ARG A 258 -27.24 -17.19 -1.68
CA ARG A 258 -25.98 -16.59 -2.13
C ARG A 258 -24.94 -17.62 -2.59
N THR A 259 -25.03 -18.87 -2.14
CA THR A 259 -24.13 -19.97 -2.54
C THR A 259 -24.62 -20.80 -3.72
N LYS A 260 -25.81 -20.50 -4.26
CA LYS A 260 -26.36 -21.21 -5.42
C LYS A 260 -25.43 -21.04 -6.62
N LYS A 261 -24.96 -22.16 -7.17
CA LYS A 261 -24.13 -22.17 -8.38
C LYS A 261 -24.89 -21.48 -9.53
N SER A 262 -24.41 -20.32 -9.92
CA SER A 262 -24.95 -19.50 -11.00
C SER A 262 -23.84 -18.60 -11.53
N ASP A 263 -24.19 -17.68 -12.44
CA ASP A 263 -23.28 -16.67 -12.94
C ASP A 263 -22.67 -15.82 -11.80
N LEU A 264 -21.60 -15.10 -12.11
CA LEU A 264 -20.93 -14.20 -11.17
C LEU A 264 -21.80 -12.96 -10.90
N LEU A 265 -22.82 -13.14 -10.06
CA LEU A 265 -23.80 -12.15 -9.66
C LEU A 265 -23.32 -11.34 -8.44
N ASN A 266 -23.91 -10.16 -8.25
CA ASN A 266 -23.69 -9.36 -7.06
C ASN A 266 -24.11 -10.14 -5.79
N HIS A 267 -23.36 -9.98 -4.71
CA HIS A 267 -23.50 -10.69 -3.43
C HIS A 267 -23.33 -12.22 -3.47
N SER A 268 -22.95 -12.80 -4.61
CA SER A 268 -22.71 -14.25 -4.70
C SER A 268 -21.53 -14.70 -3.84
N ILE A 269 -21.66 -15.89 -3.26
CA ILE A 269 -20.63 -16.61 -2.50
C ILE A 269 -20.27 -17.86 -3.29
N PHE A 270 -19.05 -17.91 -3.81
CA PHE A 270 -18.55 -19.08 -4.52
C PHE A 270 -17.65 -19.91 -3.62
N ILE A 271 -17.96 -21.21 -3.50
CA ILE A 271 -17.18 -22.16 -2.71
C ILE A 271 -16.55 -23.17 -3.66
N SER A 272 -15.23 -23.14 -3.73
CA SER A 272 -14.44 -24.10 -4.49
C SER A 272 -13.78 -25.09 -3.55
N ASN A 273 -13.91 -26.38 -3.83
CA ASN A 273 -13.08 -27.39 -3.18
C ASN A 273 -11.74 -27.48 -3.93
N GLY A 274 -10.64 -27.46 -3.19
CA GLY A 274 -9.31 -27.65 -3.78
C GLY A 274 -9.22 -28.97 -4.56
N ARG A 275 -8.36 -29.03 -5.58
CA ARG A 275 -8.06 -30.28 -6.28
C ARG A 275 -7.47 -31.28 -5.29
N THR A 276 -7.85 -32.55 -5.40
CA THR A 276 -7.28 -33.66 -4.63
C THR A 276 -5.75 -33.64 -4.72
N GLY A 277 -5.07 -33.50 -3.58
CA GLY A 277 -3.59 -33.52 -3.50
C GLY A 277 -2.87 -32.16 -3.35
N SER A 278 -3.57 -31.02 -3.32
CA SER A 278 -2.97 -29.73 -2.96
C SER A 278 -3.22 -29.34 -1.50
N PRO A 279 -2.22 -28.77 -0.79
CA PRO A 279 -2.45 -28.18 0.54
C PRO A 279 -3.26 -26.88 0.38
N GLY A 280 -4.56 -26.94 0.73
CA GLY A 280 -5.53 -25.84 0.55
C GLY A 280 -6.90 -26.42 0.19
N GLY A 281 -7.68 -26.75 1.22
CA GLY A 281 -8.84 -27.64 1.08
C GLY A 281 -10.09 -26.99 0.49
N VAL A 282 -10.31 -25.70 0.76
CA VAL A 282 -11.50 -24.95 0.33
C VAL A 282 -11.14 -23.48 0.12
N SER A 283 -11.60 -22.91 -0.99
CA SER A 283 -11.58 -21.46 -1.22
C SER A 283 -13.01 -20.91 -1.20
N VAL A 284 -13.22 -19.81 -0.48
CA VAL A 284 -14.50 -19.10 -0.42
C VAL A 284 -14.28 -17.71 -1.01
N ALA A 285 -15.07 -17.36 -2.03
CA ALA A 285 -15.01 -16.08 -2.70
C ALA A 285 -16.34 -15.33 -2.52
N PHE A 286 -16.27 -14.10 -2.02
CA PHE A 286 -17.39 -13.18 -1.90
C PHE A 286 -17.31 -12.17 -3.03
N THR A 287 -18.37 -12.05 -3.83
CA THR A 287 -18.41 -11.13 -4.96
C THR A 287 -19.33 -9.96 -4.66
N PHE A 288 -18.82 -8.75 -4.83
CA PHE A 288 -19.61 -7.52 -4.87
C PHE A 288 -19.49 -6.89 -6.25
N LYS A 289 -20.60 -6.61 -6.92
CA LYS A 289 -20.63 -6.08 -8.29
C LYS A 289 -21.70 -5.01 -8.44
N THR A 290 -21.38 -4.01 -9.24
CA THR A 290 -22.29 -2.97 -9.68
C THR A 290 -22.32 -2.90 -11.20
N PHE A 291 -23.49 -2.56 -11.75
CA PHE A 291 -23.67 -2.24 -13.15
C PHE A 291 -24.86 -1.29 -13.32
N SER A 292 -24.83 -0.49 -14.38
CA SER A 292 -25.97 0.31 -14.83
C SER A 292 -26.26 0.06 -16.30
N ILE A 293 -27.55 -0.03 -16.65
CA ILE A 293 -28.01 -0.16 -18.04
C ILE A 293 -27.71 1.14 -18.81
N VAL A 294 -27.85 2.28 -18.13
CA VAL A 294 -27.48 3.61 -18.63
C VAL A 294 -26.17 3.99 -17.94
N GLY A 295 -25.05 3.82 -18.64
CA GLY A 295 -23.73 4.09 -18.09
C GLY A 295 -23.57 5.54 -17.67
N GLU A 296 -23.09 5.77 -16.45
CA GLU A 296 -22.77 7.09 -15.91
C GLU A 296 -21.29 7.11 -15.53
N LEU A 297 -20.59 8.15 -15.96
CA LEU A 297 -19.16 8.28 -15.70
C LEU A 297 -18.90 8.35 -14.18
N GLY A 298 -18.06 7.44 -13.69
CA GLY A 298 -17.67 7.39 -12.27
C GLY A 298 -18.66 6.67 -11.34
N ARG A 299 -19.86 6.29 -11.80
CA ARG A 299 -20.88 5.63 -10.97
C ARG A 299 -20.39 4.33 -10.34
N ASN A 300 -19.78 3.46 -11.14
CA ASN A 300 -19.27 2.18 -10.66
C ASN A 300 -18.24 2.34 -9.53
N VAL A 301 -17.35 3.33 -9.65
CA VAL A 301 -16.34 3.62 -8.61
C VAL A 301 -17.02 4.14 -7.35
N ALA A 302 -18.01 5.02 -7.48
CA ALA A 302 -18.76 5.56 -6.36
C ALA A 302 -19.55 4.49 -5.59
N GLU A 303 -20.20 3.55 -6.29
CA GLU A 303 -20.94 2.44 -5.65
C GLU A 303 -20.03 1.38 -5.01
N LEU A 304 -18.79 1.22 -5.48
CA LEU A 304 -17.82 0.29 -4.90
C LEU A 304 -17.14 0.82 -3.62
N ARG A 305 -17.28 2.11 -3.31
CA ARG A 305 -16.68 2.78 -2.14
C ARG A 305 -17.63 2.78 -0.95
#